data_AF-A0A537EGM1-F1
#
_entry.id   AF-A0A537EGM1-F1
#
_cell.length_a   1.000
_cell.length_b   1.000
_cell.length_c   1.000
_cell.angle_alpha   90.00
_cell.angle_beta   90.00
_cell.angle_gamma   90.00
#
_symmetry.space_group_name_H-M   'P 1'
#
loop_
_entity.id
_entity.type
_entity.pdbx_description
1 polymer ?
#
loop_
_entity_poly.entity_id
_entity_poly.type
_entity_poly.pdbx_seq_one_letter_code
_entity_poly.pdbx_strand_id
1 'polypeptide(L)'
;MDEARELMKMIKAERYVGNPPKLTSQWIAETVRDFRERLPFASFFRDDPVLVPLPSSSLMQRDSLWVPERISTALVKVGLGKESTPLLVRETPVPKAAWSKSSERPKAKDHIGSMSVQKRIPEPPAQILLVDDIITRGATALGAANKLAEAFPLAQIRAFAAMRTISDPFKFQSLFNPVIGTVQYSPNTEGTVRKP
;
A
#
# COMPACT_ATOMS: atom_id res chain seq x y z
N MET A 1 -2.19 19.04 -11.88
CA MET A 1 -1.00 18.20 -11.58
C MET A 1 -0.29 18.64 -10.30
N ASP A 2 -0.15 19.94 -10.04
CA ASP A 2 0.54 20.41 -8.83
C ASP A 2 -0.23 20.08 -7.54
N GLU A 3 -1.55 20.21 -7.54
CA GLU A 3 -2.40 19.76 -6.42
C GLU A 3 -2.21 18.27 -6.08
N ALA A 4 -2.09 17.41 -7.10
CA ALA A 4 -1.86 15.98 -6.89
C ALA A 4 -0.49 15.70 -6.26
N ARG A 5 0.54 16.45 -6.68
CA ARG A 5 1.88 16.36 -6.09
C ARG A 5 1.88 16.86 -4.65
N GLU A 6 1.17 17.94 -4.36
CA GLU A 6 1.03 18.46 -3.00
C GLU A 6 0.27 17.48 -2.10
N LEU A 7 -0.83 16.89 -2.58
CA LEU A 7 -1.53 15.84 -1.84
C LEU A 7 -0.63 14.63 -1.56
N MET A 8 0.15 14.19 -2.55
CA MET A 8 1.12 13.11 -2.35
C MET A 8 2.15 13.46 -1.27
N LYS A 9 2.67 14.69 -1.25
CA LYS A 9 3.61 15.16 -0.21
C LYS A 9 2.93 15.22 1.15
N MET A 10 1.69 15.66 1.22
CA MET A 10 0.90 15.70 2.46
C MET A 10 0.67 14.29 3.02
N ILE A 11 0.30 13.33 2.18
CA ILE A 11 0.15 11.91 2.57
C ILE A 11 1.48 11.37 3.10
N LYS A 12 2.57 11.58 2.37
CA LYS A 12 3.91 11.10 2.77
C LYS A 12 4.43 11.68 4.07
N ALA A 13 3.94 12.85 4.46
CA ALA A 13 4.34 13.54 5.68
C ALA A 13 3.26 13.49 6.77
N GLU A 14 2.18 12.72 6.55
CA GLU A 14 1.03 12.60 7.43
C GLU A 14 0.51 13.97 7.93
N ARG A 15 0.28 14.88 6.98
CA ARG A 15 -0.14 16.27 7.26
C ARG A 15 -1.65 16.38 7.45
N TYR A 16 -2.08 17.53 7.96
CA TYR A 16 -3.50 17.87 8.05
C TYR A 16 -4.07 18.33 6.70
N VAL A 17 -5.29 17.90 6.40
CA VAL A 17 -6.07 18.27 5.22
C VAL A 17 -7.52 18.57 5.58
N GLY A 18 -8.19 19.36 4.75
CA GLY A 18 -9.62 19.67 4.89
C GLY A 18 -9.96 20.68 5.98
N ASN A 19 -11.26 20.95 6.12
CA ASN A 19 -11.83 21.78 7.18
C ASN A 19 -13.11 21.09 7.71
N PRO A 20 -13.17 20.62 8.97
CA PRO A 20 -12.12 20.71 9.99
C PRO A 20 -10.86 19.90 9.62
N PRO A 21 -9.67 20.28 10.14
CA PRO A 21 -8.41 19.63 9.78
C PRO A 21 -8.35 18.19 10.29
N LYS A 22 -7.99 17.26 9.41
CA LYS A 22 -7.79 15.83 9.72
C LYS A 22 -6.45 15.36 9.19
N LEU A 23 -5.80 14.42 9.89
CA LEU A 23 -4.60 13.78 9.35
C LEU A 23 -4.93 13.05 8.04
N THR A 24 -3.97 12.98 7.11
CA THR A 24 -4.19 12.32 5.83
C THR A 24 -4.66 10.88 5.96
N SER A 25 -4.14 10.09 6.92
CA SER A 25 -4.64 8.72 7.14
C SER A 25 -6.13 8.67 7.52
N GLN A 26 -6.57 9.57 8.38
CA GLN A 26 -7.96 9.68 8.81
C GLN A 26 -8.84 10.10 7.63
N TRP A 27 -8.41 11.13 6.90
CA TRP A 27 -9.12 11.61 5.71
C TRP A 27 -9.25 10.51 4.64
N ILE A 28 -8.18 9.73 4.40
CA ILE A 28 -8.22 8.57 3.49
C ILE A 28 -9.23 7.53 3.99
N ALA A 29 -9.15 7.13 5.25
CA ALA A 29 -10.01 6.08 5.81
C ALA A 29 -11.50 6.47 5.77
N GLU A 30 -11.83 7.70 6.16
CA GLU A 30 -13.18 8.24 6.05
C GLU A 30 -13.64 8.35 4.61
N THR A 31 -12.77 8.79 3.69
CA THR A 31 -13.10 8.82 2.26
C THR A 31 -13.43 7.42 1.74
N VAL A 32 -12.67 6.39 2.11
CA VAL A 32 -12.99 5.01 1.71
C VAL A 32 -14.31 4.56 2.31
N ARG A 33 -14.59 4.86 3.58
CA ARG A 33 -15.85 4.53 4.26
C ARG A 33 -17.04 5.22 3.59
N ASP A 34 -16.96 6.53 3.38
CA ASP A 34 -18.07 7.37 2.92
C ASP A 34 -18.43 7.09 1.47
N PHE A 35 -17.45 6.73 0.63
CA PHE A 35 -17.67 6.39 -0.77
C PHE A 35 -17.75 4.89 -1.03
N ARG A 36 -17.74 4.03 -0.01
CA ARG A 36 -17.58 2.57 -0.13
C ARG A 36 -18.46 1.93 -1.19
N GLU A 37 -19.71 2.37 -1.33
CA GLU A 37 -20.69 1.77 -2.25
C GLU A 37 -20.39 2.07 -3.72
N ARG A 38 -19.58 3.09 -3.98
CA ARG A 38 -19.19 3.56 -5.32
C ARG A 38 -17.76 3.16 -5.68
N LEU A 39 -17.00 2.59 -4.74
CA LEU A 39 -15.61 2.21 -4.98
C LEU A 39 -15.55 0.87 -5.72
N PRO A 40 -14.78 0.76 -6.83
CA PRO A 40 -14.67 -0.48 -7.59
C PRO A 40 -13.97 -1.61 -6.82
N PHE A 41 -13.28 -1.27 -5.73
CA PHE A 41 -12.56 -2.20 -4.84
C PHE A 41 -13.23 -2.37 -3.48
N ALA A 42 -14.50 -1.97 -3.31
CA ALA A 42 -15.21 -2.10 -2.04
C ALA A 42 -15.19 -3.52 -1.46
N SER A 43 -15.19 -4.53 -2.33
CA SER A 43 -15.08 -5.94 -1.95
C SER A 43 -13.78 -6.31 -1.25
N PHE A 44 -12.74 -5.47 -1.32
CA PHE A 44 -11.45 -5.73 -0.67
C PHE A 44 -11.53 -5.60 0.86
N PHE A 45 -12.55 -4.90 1.37
CA PHE A 45 -12.78 -4.69 2.80
C PHE A 45 -13.93 -5.56 3.34
N ARG A 46 -14.47 -6.47 2.54
CA ARG A 46 -15.48 -7.44 3.00
C ARG A 46 -14.82 -8.53 3.83
N ASP A 47 -15.58 -9.14 4.73
CA ASP A 47 -15.16 -10.26 5.59
C ASP A 47 -13.98 -9.94 6.53
N ASP A 48 -13.86 -8.66 6.93
CA ASP A 48 -12.90 -8.17 7.93
C ASP A 48 -11.46 -8.67 7.70
N PRO A 49 -10.78 -8.26 6.61
CA PRO A 49 -9.41 -8.69 6.35
C PRO A 49 -8.46 -8.18 7.43
N VAL A 50 -7.37 -8.92 7.65
CA VAL A 50 -6.22 -8.41 8.40
C VAL A 50 -5.45 -7.43 7.51
N LEU A 51 -5.30 -6.19 7.98
CA LEU A 51 -4.58 -5.15 7.26
C LEU A 51 -3.09 -5.20 7.58
N VAL A 52 -2.28 -5.42 6.54
CA VAL A 52 -0.82 -5.50 6.68
C VAL A 52 -0.18 -4.27 6.07
N PRO A 53 0.32 -3.32 6.87
CA PRO A 53 1.03 -2.16 6.33
C PRO A 53 2.31 -2.60 5.64
N LEU A 54 2.56 -2.09 4.43
CA LEU A 54 3.78 -2.40 3.71
C LEU A 54 5.00 -1.75 4.39
N PRO A 55 6.11 -2.48 4.56
CA PRO A 55 7.28 -1.94 5.23
C PRO A 55 7.94 -0.85 4.39
N SER A 56 8.48 0.17 5.06
CA SER A 56 9.30 1.21 4.44
C SER A 56 10.45 0.60 3.60
N SER A 57 10.97 1.39 2.66
CA SER A 57 12.17 1.06 1.90
C SER A 57 13.43 1.01 2.78
N SER A 58 13.44 1.76 3.87
CA SER A 58 14.50 1.74 4.88
C SER A 58 14.19 0.72 5.98
N LEU A 59 15.20 0.38 6.78
CA LEU A 59 14.97 -0.26 8.07
C LEU A 59 14.08 0.64 8.93
N MET A 60 13.13 0.05 9.64
CA MET A 60 12.29 0.79 10.58
C MET A 60 13.14 1.24 11.75
N GLN A 61 13.19 2.56 11.97
CA GLN A 61 13.73 3.12 13.19
C GLN A 61 12.60 3.27 14.21
N ARG A 62 12.93 3.13 15.50
CA ARG A 62 11.98 3.45 16.57
C ARG A 62 11.48 4.89 16.39
N ASP A 63 10.18 5.10 16.55
CA ASP A 63 9.50 6.39 16.43
C ASP A 63 9.51 7.05 15.04
N SER A 64 9.97 6.34 14.00
CA SER A 64 9.87 6.82 12.62
C SER A 64 8.43 6.82 12.10
N LEU A 65 8.08 7.82 11.29
CA LEU A 65 6.77 7.88 10.64
C LEU A 65 6.61 6.73 9.65
N TRP A 66 5.62 5.87 9.90
CA TRP A 66 5.23 4.78 9.01
C TRP A 66 3.83 5.00 8.46
N VAL A 67 3.73 5.75 7.37
CA VAL A 67 2.43 6.17 6.79
C VAL A 67 1.50 4.99 6.45
N PRO A 68 1.95 3.89 5.81
CA PRO A 68 1.14 2.69 5.65
C PRO A 68 0.46 2.18 6.93
N GLU A 69 1.18 2.19 8.07
CA GLU A 69 0.64 1.79 9.37
C GLU A 69 -0.40 2.77 9.91
N ARG A 70 -0.20 4.08 9.69
CA ARG A 70 -1.20 5.09 10.04
C ARG A 70 -2.49 4.91 9.25
N ILE A 71 -2.36 4.66 7.94
CA ILE A 71 -3.50 4.43 7.05
C ILE A 71 -4.24 3.14 7.46
N SER A 72 -3.55 2.02 7.66
CA SER A 72 -4.19 0.76 8.06
C SER A 72 -4.87 0.87 9.42
N THR A 73 -4.24 1.52 10.39
CA THR A 73 -4.85 1.78 11.70
C THR A 73 -6.09 2.67 11.58
N ALA A 74 -6.06 3.71 10.74
CA ALA A 74 -7.21 4.57 10.49
C ALA A 74 -8.37 3.81 9.81
N LEU A 75 -8.07 2.93 8.85
CA LEU A 75 -9.06 2.07 8.18
C LEU A 75 -9.77 1.15 9.18
N VAL A 76 -9.02 0.46 10.05
CA VAL A 76 -9.60 -0.39 11.11
C VAL A 76 -10.50 0.43 12.05
N LYS A 77 -10.06 1.62 12.46
CA LYS A 77 -10.85 2.50 13.35
C LYS A 77 -12.20 2.91 12.77
N VAL A 78 -12.34 2.93 11.45
CA VAL A 78 -13.61 3.24 10.78
C VAL A 78 -14.38 1.98 10.32
N GLY A 79 -13.96 0.79 10.77
CA GLY A 79 -14.61 -0.49 10.49
C GLY A 79 -14.25 -1.11 9.13
N LEU A 80 -13.09 -0.77 8.55
CA LEU A 80 -12.61 -1.29 7.28
C LEU A 80 -11.44 -2.28 7.48
N GLY A 81 -11.72 -3.42 8.12
CA GLY A 81 -10.74 -4.47 8.43
C GLY A 81 -10.79 -4.90 9.90
N LYS A 82 -10.36 -6.14 10.17
CA LYS A 82 -10.39 -6.72 11.53
C LYS A 82 -9.39 -6.07 12.47
N GLU A 83 -8.15 -5.97 12.01
CA GLU A 83 -7.02 -5.44 12.77
C GLU A 83 -5.91 -5.00 11.82
N SER A 84 -4.98 -4.18 12.32
CA SER A 84 -3.77 -3.83 11.60
C SER A 84 -2.57 -4.51 12.25
N THR A 85 -1.91 -5.38 11.49
CA THR A 85 -0.83 -6.23 12.01
C THR A 85 0.39 -6.15 11.09
N PRO A 86 1.56 -5.70 11.58
CA PRO A 86 2.78 -5.62 10.79
C PRO A 86 3.41 -7.01 10.59
N LEU A 87 2.85 -7.81 9.68
CA LEU A 87 3.33 -9.17 9.37
C LEU A 87 4.63 -9.19 8.55
N LEU A 88 5.04 -8.05 8.00
CA LEU A 88 6.26 -7.93 7.20
C LEU A 88 7.20 -6.92 7.83
N VAL A 89 8.48 -7.27 7.88
CA VAL A 89 9.55 -6.31 8.18
C VAL A 89 10.62 -6.31 7.12
N ARG A 90 11.27 -5.14 6.98
CA ARG A 90 12.45 -4.97 6.16
C ARG A 90 13.68 -5.40 6.95
N GLU A 91 14.41 -6.38 6.44
CA GLU A 91 15.69 -6.83 7.01
C GLU A 91 16.88 -6.15 6.36
N THR A 92 16.78 -5.86 5.06
CA THR A 92 17.81 -5.15 4.30
C THR A 92 17.23 -3.91 3.62
N PRO A 93 17.87 -2.74 3.70
CA PRO A 93 17.38 -1.55 3.04
C PRO A 93 17.37 -1.72 1.52
N VAL A 94 16.38 -1.13 0.87
CA VAL A 94 16.26 -1.14 -0.59
C VAL A 94 16.17 0.31 -1.08
N PRO A 95 16.87 0.70 -2.16
CA PRO A 95 16.80 2.05 -2.71
C PRO A 95 15.36 2.48 -3.00
N LYS A 96 15.01 3.74 -2.73
CA LYS A 96 13.67 4.24 -3.10
C LYS A 96 13.56 4.31 -4.62
N ALA A 97 12.57 3.62 -5.19
CA ALA A 97 12.32 3.62 -6.63
C ALA A 97 12.10 5.02 -7.22
N ALA A 98 11.60 5.98 -6.42
CA ALA A 98 11.44 7.38 -6.81
C ALA A 98 12.78 8.12 -7.01
N TRP A 99 13.86 7.66 -6.38
CA TRP A 99 15.20 8.23 -6.45
C TRP A 99 16.14 7.43 -7.36
N SER A 100 15.79 6.18 -7.67
CA SER A 100 16.57 5.34 -8.60
C SER A 100 16.29 5.67 -10.06
N LYS A 101 17.33 5.56 -10.89
CA LYS A 101 17.18 5.48 -12.36
C LYS A 101 16.33 4.28 -12.73
N SER A 102 15.67 4.31 -13.90
CA SER A 102 14.74 3.23 -14.27
C SER A 102 15.38 1.83 -14.31
N SER A 103 16.68 1.73 -14.63
CA SER A 103 17.45 0.48 -14.62
C SER A 103 17.86 0.01 -13.22
N GLU A 104 17.96 0.92 -12.26
CA GLU A 104 18.41 0.70 -10.88
C GLU A 104 17.24 0.60 -9.90
N ARG A 105 15.99 0.72 -10.40
CA ARG A 105 14.80 0.59 -9.57
C ARG A 105 14.70 -0.84 -9.05
N PRO A 106 14.49 -1.02 -7.73
CA PRO A 106 14.28 -2.34 -7.16
C PRO A 106 13.13 -3.07 -7.83
N LYS A 107 13.35 -4.35 -8.10
CA LYS A 107 12.41 -5.28 -8.70
C LYS A 107 11.66 -6.05 -7.61
N ALA A 108 10.65 -6.82 -8.01
CA ALA A 108 9.88 -7.63 -7.06
C ALA A 108 10.76 -8.64 -6.31
N LYS A 109 11.76 -9.25 -6.99
CA LYS A 109 12.73 -10.17 -6.39
C LYS A 109 13.55 -9.52 -5.27
N ASP A 110 14.01 -8.28 -5.47
CA ASP A 110 14.75 -7.52 -4.45
C ASP A 110 13.89 -7.25 -3.21
N HIS A 111 12.58 -7.03 -3.41
CA HIS A 111 11.63 -6.89 -2.31
C HIS A 111 11.41 -8.21 -1.56
N ILE A 112 11.29 -9.35 -2.25
CA ILE A 112 11.18 -10.67 -1.61
C ILE A 112 12.40 -10.96 -0.75
N GLY A 113 13.60 -10.72 -1.28
CA GLY A 113 14.87 -10.98 -0.57
C GLY A 113 15.16 -10.01 0.58
N SER A 114 14.47 -8.87 0.64
CA SER A 114 14.70 -7.86 1.69
C SER A 114 13.68 -7.88 2.82
N MET A 115 12.64 -8.72 2.72
CA MET A 115 11.58 -8.79 3.71
C MET A 115 11.53 -10.16 4.40
N SER A 116 11.15 -10.16 5.67
CA SER A 116 10.79 -11.38 6.40
C SER A 116 9.40 -11.27 7.02
N VAL A 117 8.80 -12.45 7.25
CA VAL A 117 7.47 -12.56 7.85
C VAL A 117 7.61 -12.65 9.36
N GLN A 118 6.95 -11.74 10.08
CA GLN A 118 6.79 -11.84 11.52
C GLN A 118 5.68 -12.85 11.84
N LYS A 119 6.07 -14.08 12.20
CA LYS A 119 5.12 -15.14 12.60
C LYS A 119 4.68 -14.94 14.06
N ARG A 120 3.86 -13.93 14.32
CA ARG A 120 3.35 -13.62 15.67
C ARG A 120 1.82 -13.64 15.80
N ILE A 121 1.12 -14.20 14.82
CA ILE A 121 -0.34 -14.29 14.85
C ILE A 121 -0.77 -15.71 15.29
N PRO A 122 -1.72 -15.83 16.25
CA PRO A 122 -2.19 -17.13 16.75
C PRO A 122 -2.86 -17.98 15.67
N GLU A 123 -3.56 -17.35 14.73
CA GLU A 123 -4.30 -18.00 13.66
C GLU A 123 -3.94 -17.37 12.30
N PRO A 124 -3.71 -18.18 11.24
CA PRO A 124 -3.51 -17.68 9.89
C PRO A 124 -4.74 -16.90 9.38
N PRO A 125 -4.59 -15.66 8.88
CA PRO A 125 -5.72 -14.91 8.33
C PRO A 125 -6.19 -15.53 7.01
N ALA A 126 -7.51 -15.67 6.85
CA ALA A 126 -8.11 -16.08 5.59
C ALA A 126 -8.02 -14.98 4.51
N GLN A 127 -8.07 -13.71 4.93
CA GLN A 127 -7.97 -12.55 4.04
C GLN A 127 -6.92 -11.56 4.56
N ILE A 128 -5.99 -11.19 3.69
CA ILE A 128 -4.95 -10.19 3.94
C ILE A 128 -5.13 -9.05 2.94
N LEU A 129 -5.20 -7.83 3.46
CA LEU A 129 -5.15 -6.62 2.65
C LEU A 129 -3.86 -5.86 2.95
N LEU A 130 -2.93 -5.89 2.00
CA LEU A 130 -1.73 -5.06 2.05
C LEU A 130 -2.11 -3.58 1.91
N VAL A 131 -1.57 -2.72 2.76
CA VAL A 131 -1.85 -1.28 2.74
C VAL A 131 -0.59 -0.50 2.44
N ASP A 132 -0.66 0.43 1.48
CA ASP A 132 0.44 1.34 1.12
C ASP A 132 -0.06 2.79 1.01
N ASP A 133 0.86 3.75 1.09
CA ASP A 133 0.54 5.15 0.86
C ASP A 133 0.38 5.41 -0.65
N ILE A 134 1.42 5.13 -1.43
CA ILE A 134 1.52 5.48 -2.85
C ILE A 134 1.99 4.27 -3.67
N ILE A 135 1.14 3.79 -4.58
CA ILE A 135 1.54 2.77 -5.53
C ILE A 135 2.14 3.37 -6.81
N THR A 136 3.39 2.98 -7.10
CA THR A 136 4.09 3.30 -8.34
C THR A 136 3.89 2.19 -9.38
N ARG A 137 4.85 1.28 -9.54
CA ARG A 137 4.70 0.09 -10.40
C ARG A 137 4.13 -1.12 -9.65
N GLY A 138 4.15 -1.08 -8.31
CA GLY A 138 3.64 -2.16 -7.45
C GLY A 138 4.67 -3.23 -7.10
N ALA A 139 5.96 -3.02 -7.38
CA ALA A 139 7.01 -3.99 -7.07
C ALA A 139 7.07 -4.37 -5.57
N THR A 140 6.93 -3.40 -4.68
CA THR A 140 6.89 -3.63 -3.22
C THR A 140 5.68 -4.46 -2.82
N ALA A 141 4.48 -4.10 -3.29
CA ALA A 141 3.26 -4.85 -3.03
C ALA A 141 3.34 -6.28 -3.57
N LEU A 142 3.87 -6.48 -4.78
CA LEU A 142 4.03 -7.81 -5.35
C LEU A 142 5.04 -8.65 -4.55
N GLY A 143 6.19 -8.08 -4.16
CA GLY A 143 7.17 -8.80 -3.34
C GLY A 143 6.63 -9.18 -1.97
N ALA A 144 5.92 -8.26 -1.32
CA ALA A 144 5.22 -8.48 -0.06
C ALA A 144 4.16 -9.59 -0.18
N ALA A 145 3.33 -9.55 -1.23
CA ALA A 145 2.31 -10.55 -1.48
C ALA A 145 2.91 -11.95 -1.68
N ASN A 146 4.01 -12.07 -2.45
CA ASN A 146 4.70 -13.35 -2.61
C ASN A 146 5.24 -13.86 -1.28
N LYS A 147 5.88 -13.00 -0.49
CA LYS A 147 6.43 -13.38 0.82
C LYS A 147 5.36 -13.85 1.80
N LEU A 148 4.19 -13.20 1.80
CA LEU A 148 3.07 -13.62 2.63
C LEU A 148 2.38 -14.87 2.08
N ALA A 149 2.31 -15.07 0.77
CA ALA A 149 1.76 -16.30 0.18
C ALA A 149 2.58 -17.54 0.55
N GLU A 150 3.92 -17.41 0.67
CA GLU A 150 4.77 -18.49 1.19
C GLU A 150 4.44 -18.85 2.65
N ALA A 151 4.11 -17.86 3.48
CA ALA A 151 3.81 -18.05 4.89
C ALA A 151 2.34 -18.42 5.17
N PHE A 152 1.42 -17.97 4.33
CA PHE A 152 -0.03 -18.10 4.47
C PHE A 152 -0.63 -18.55 3.12
N PRO A 153 -0.37 -19.81 2.68
CA PRO A 153 -0.70 -20.27 1.34
C PRO A 153 -2.20 -20.33 1.03
N LEU A 154 -3.04 -20.32 2.07
CA LEU A 154 -4.51 -20.33 1.94
C LEU A 154 -5.13 -18.94 2.01
N ALA A 155 -4.34 -17.91 2.33
CA ALA A 155 -4.85 -16.55 2.47
C ALA A 155 -5.14 -15.92 1.11
N GLN A 156 -6.29 -15.28 0.96
CA GLN A 156 -6.51 -14.35 -0.14
C GLN A 156 -5.76 -13.05 0.13
N ILE A 157 -4.78 -12.72 -0.72
CA ILE A 157 -3.97 -11.52 -0.57
C ILE A 157 -4.36 -10.49 -1.63
N ARG A 158 -4.72 -9.29 -1.18
CA ARG A 158 -5.01 -8.11 -2.02
C ARG A 158 -4.16 -6.93 -1.57
N ALA A 159 -4.16 -5.85 -2.34
CA ALA A 159 -3.45 -4.63 -2.00
C ALA A 159 -4.32 -3.39 -2.21
N PHE A 160 -4.22 -2.45 -1.27
CA PHE A 160 -4.81 -1.12 -1.31
C PHE A 160 -3.70 -0.09 -1.20
N ALA A 161 -3.78 0.97 -2.01
CA ALA A 161 -2.93 2.14 -1.89
C ALA A 161 -3.79 3.40 -2.01
N ALA A 162 -3.53 4.39 -1.14
CA ALA A 162 -4.33 5.61 -1.10
C ALA A 162 -4.22 6.44 -2.39
N MET A 163 -3.07 6.39 -3.05
CA MET A 163 -2.85 7.12 -4.31
C MET A 163 -1.98 6.31 -5.27
N ARG A 164 -2.21 6.51 -6.57
CA ARG A 164 -1.36 5.98 -7.65
C ARG A 164 -0.55 7.08 -8.28
N THR A 165 0.71 6.81 -8.62
CA THR A 165 1.46 7.75 -9.47
C THR A 165 0.93 7.73 -10.90
N ILE A 166 0.76 8.91 -11.49
CA ILE A 166 0.42 9.10 -12.89
C ILE A 166 1.70 9.58 -13.60
N SER A 167 2.25 8.72 -14.46
CA SER A 167 3.48 9.02 -15.21
C SER A 167 3.22 9.89 -16.44
N ASP A 168 2.01 9.83 -16.98
CA ASP A 168 1.55 10.61 -18.13
C ASP A 168 0.52 11.65 -17.67
N PRO A 169 0.90 12.94 -17.57
CA PRO A 169 0.01 14.01 -17.13
C PRO A 169 -1.28 14.12 -17.95
N PHE A 170 -1.26 13.73 -19.24
CA PHE A 170 -2.44 13.77 -20.09
C PHE A 170 -3.49 12.71 -19.72
N LYS A 171 -3.12 11.71 -18.91
CA LYS A 171 -4.02 10.71 -18.34
C LYS A 171 -4.57 11.10 -16.96
N PHE A 172 -4.18 12.26 -16.42
CA PHE A 172 -4.74 12.77 -15.17
C PHE A 172 -6.17 13.27 -15.40
N GLN A 173 -7.14 12.64 -14.76
CA GLN A 173 -8.56 13.02 -14.86
C GLN A 173 -9.03 13.84 -13.64
N SER A 174 -8.72 13.36 -12.43
CA SER A 174 -9.13 13.98 -11.17
C SER A 174 -8.28 13.46 -10.02
N LEU A 175 -8.31 14.16 -8.88
CA LEU A 175 -7.71 13.69 -7.62
C LEU A 175 -8.43 12.45 -7.08
N PHE A 176 -9.75 12.42 -7.20
CA PHE A 176 -10.58 11.28 -6.83
C PHE A 176 -10.93 10.45 -8.07
N ASN A 177 -10.08 9.48 -8.37
CA ASN A 177 -10.26 8.54 -9.48
C ASN A 177 -9.89 7.11 -9.03
N PRO A 178 -10.75 6.48 -8.19
CA PRO A 178 -10.49 5.15 -7.67
C PRO A 178 -10.51 4.11 -8.78
N VAL A 179 -9.57 3.16 -8.74
CA VAL A 179 -9.52 2.04 -9.69
C VAL A 179 -9.23 0.72 -8.99
N ILE A 180 -9.72 -0.35 -9.60
CA ILE A 180 -9.29 -1.71 -9.32
C ILE A 180 -8.39 -2.19 -10.46
N GLY A 181 -7.56 -3.20 -10.22
CA GLY A 181 -6.66 -3.76 -11.23
C GLY A 181 -5.72 -4.81 -10.65
N THR A 182 -4.75 -5.23 -11.44
CA THR A 182 -3.72 -6.21 -11.07
C THR A 182 -2.31 -5.63 -11.22
N VAL A 183 -1.40 -6.07 -10.35
CA VAL A 183 0.04 -5.87 -10.51
C VAL A 183 0.62 -7.21 -10.98
N GLN A 184 1.18 -7.23 -12.19
CA GLN A 184 1.74 -8.44 -12.78
C GLN A 184 3.26 -8.35 -12.88
N TYR A 185 3.93 -9.49 -12.64
CA TYR A 185 5.34 -9.65 -12.96
C TYR A 185 5.51 -9.74 -14.48
N SER A 186 6.53 -9.04 -15.01
CA SER A 186 6.91 -9.11 -16.42
C SER A 186 8.22 -9.88 -16.54
N PRO A 187 8.22 -11.14 -17.05
CA PRO A 187 9.45 -11.92 -17.20
C PRO A 187 10.51 -11.24 -18.06
N ASN A 188 10.08 -10.51 -19.10
CA ASN A 188 10.99 -9.86 -20.06
C ASN A 188 11.78 -8.71 -19.47
N THR A 189 11.20 -7.98 -18.51
CA THR A 189 11.83 -6.81 -17.89
C THR A 189 12.24 -7.08 -16.45
N GLU A 190 11.86 -8.24 -15.92
CA GLU A 190 11.84 -8.59 -14.50
C GLU A 190 11.17 -7.52 -13.60
N GLY A 191 10.36 -6.67 -14.22
CA GLY A 191 9.68 -5.56 -13.56
C GLY A 191 8.24 -5.91 -13.21
N THR A 192 7.49 -4.86 -12.87
CA THR A 192 6.05 -4.96 -12.63
C THR A 192 5.27 -4.02 -13.55
N VAL A 193 4.09 -4.47 -13.96
CA VAL A 193 3.13 -3.72 -14.77
C VAL A 193 1.80 -3.68 -14.05
N ARG A 194 1.20 -2.48 -13.98
CA ARG A 194 -0.18 -2.32 -13.50
C ARG A 194 -1.13 -2.45 -14.67
N LYS A 195 -2.15 -3.30 -14.53
CA LYS A 195 -3.27 -3.42 -15.47
C LYS A 195 -4.56 -3.03 -14.73
N PRO A 196 -5.20 -1.89 -15.06
CA PRO A 196 -6.53 -1.59 -14.54
C PRO A 196 -7.57 -2.60 -15.04
#